data_AF-H2YAL6-F1
#
_entry.id   AF-H2YAL6-F1
#
_cell.length_a   1.000
_cell.length_b   1.000
_cell.length_c   1.000
_cell.angle_alpha   90.00
_cell.angle_beta   90.00
_cell.angle_gamma   90.00
#
_symmetry.space_group_name_H-M   'P 1'
#
loop_
_entity.id
_entity.type
_entity.pdbx_description
1 polymer ?
#
loop_
_entity_poly.entity_id
_entity_poly.type
_entity_poly.pdbx_seq_one_letter_code
_entity_poly.pdbx_strand_id
1 'polypeptide(L)'
;MCLKLKQVNFKSNPLKDRRLKKLIDQDSSQKSIMDYIRSKGRASISSKQKENTSKSIPAGKGARKKLKDQKVQEAENVDDLVKSFVEVLKVDEVSTVIPENFRVVVFPEALEVRPFIVCCILRGLDLDVADKFKNFITLQTRLHDEICGKRTIATIATHDMKALQSSFVEYDAQPPTTFKIQPLGRKADVVAIQLYRRLCSEAENMRKDKKRNQVSGIHKYLSLLKDQERYAYLRRSRDDCVISLPPLTNCDATKISAESTDIFVEVTGTKSLRSCKEILDELIKRMVEFGFYSKRIKSKKDKDFYDDSSDEEQDDDATKTLVVQQVRVEDDQGSVRVVYPAKTDLIFDTKEIKIKRYSENLCK
;
A
#
# COMPACT_ATOMS: atom_id res chain seq x y z
N MET A 1 13.91 10.15 -24.31
CA MET A 1 13.09 10.19 -25.54
C MET A 1 11.97 9.18 -25.41
N CYS A 2 10.77 9.52 -25.88
CA CYS A 2 9.55 8.71 -25.74
C CYS A 2 9.73 7.32 -26.39
N LEU A 3 9.44 6.25 -25.64
CA LEU A 3 9.62 4.84 -26.07
C LEU A 3 8.68 4.41 -27.22
N LYS A 4 7.77 5.28 -27.66
CA LYS A 4 6.72 4.99 -28.66
C LYS A 4 6.94 5.61 -30.05
N LEU A 5 8.08 6.28 -30.29
CA LEU A 5 8.39 6.86 -31.61
C LEU A 5 8.90 5.78 -32.58
N LYS A 6 8.05 5.38 -33.53
CA LYS A 6 8.35 4.32 -34.53
C LYS A 6 8.90 4.86 -35.86
N GLN A 7 8.66 6.12 -36.20
CA GLN A 7 9.17 6.76 -37.41
C GLN A 7 9.57 8.21 -37.12
N VAL A 8 10.65 8.66 -37.76
CA VAL A 8 11.17 10.03 -37.67
C VAL A 8 11.62 10.48 -39.04
N ASN A 9 11.15 11.65 -39.47
CA ASN A 9 11.58 12.29 -40.70
C ASN A 9 12.33 13.57 -40.34
N PHE A 10 13.64 13.58 -40.58
CA PHE A 10 14.52 14.70 -40.30
C PHE A 10 14.94 15.47 -41.56
N LYS A 11 14.34 15.16 -42.72
CA LYS A 11 14.59 15.92 -43.96
C LYS A 11 14.23 17.40 -43.71
N SER A 12 15.05 18.31 -44.24
CA SER A 12 14.94 19.77 -44.14
C SER A 12 15.04 20.42 -42.73
N ASN A 13 15.50 19.71 -41.70
CA ASN A 13 15.75 20.30 -40.38
C ASN A 13 17.19 20.86 -40.22
N PRO A 14 17.40 22.05 -39.63
CA PRO A 14 18.74 22.57 -39.35
C PRO A 14 19.38 21.82 -38.17
N LEU A 15 20.20 20.81 -38.48
CA LEU A 15 20.90 19.99 -37.48
C LEU A 15 22.32 20.48 -37.22
N LYS A 16 22.69 20.63 -35.94
CA LYS A 16 24.05 21.01 -35.50
C LYS A 16 25.07 19.86 -35.62
N ASP A 17 24.63 18.60 -35.55
CA ASP A 17 25.52 17.43 -35.66
C ASP A 17 25.78 17.09 -37.14
N ARG A 18 27.01 17.37 -37.60
CA ARG A 18 27.46 17.13 -38.98
C ARG A 18 27.40 15.64 -39.39
N ARG A 19 27.54 14.70 -38.45
CA ARG A 19 27.51 13.26 -38.74
C ARG A 19 26.08 12.77 -38.90
N LEU A 20 25.16 13.24 -38.05
CA LEU A 20 23.74 12.98 -38.19
C LEU A 20 23.18 13.57 -39.49
N LYS A 21 23.62 14.77 -39.86
CA LYS A 21 23.26 15.40 -41.14
C LYS A 21 23.68 14.53 -42.34
N LYS A 22 24.92 14.01 -42.36
CA LYS A 22 25.38 13.07 -43.41
C LYS A 22 24.58 11.77 -43.46
N LEU A 23 24.19 11.21 -42.31
CA LEU A 23 23.37 9.99 -42.23
C LEU A 23 21.96 10.19 -42.81
N ILE A 24 21.40 11.40 -42.68
CA ILE A 24 20.09 11.76 -43.23
C ILE A 24 20.19 12.07 -44.73
N ASP A 25 21.25 12.78 -45.15
CA ASP A 25 21.47 13.15 -46.55
C ASP A 25 21.83 11.94 -47.44
N GLN A 26 22.39 10.87 -46.85
CA GLN A 26 22.70 9.61 -47.55
C GLN A 26 21.54 8.60 -47.57
N ASP A 27 20.32 9.00 -47.21
CA ASP A 27 19.11 8.16 -47.15
C ASP A 27 19.34 6.80 -46.46
N SER A 28 20.13 6.82 -45.38
CA SER A 28 20.37 5.63 -44.57
C SER A 28 19.11 5.19 -43.84
N SER A 29 18.94 3.87 -43.65
CA SER A 29 17.73 3.28 -43.02
C SER A 29 17.34 4.00 -41.72
N GLN A 30 16.04 4.21 -41.49
CA GLN A 30 15.55 4.88 -40.26
C GLN A 30 16.07 4.23 -38.97
N LYS A 31 16.36 2.92 -39.02
CA LYS A 31 16.95 2.16 -37.91
C LYS A 31 18.35 2.66 -37.53
N SER A 32 19.22 2.93 -38.51
CA SER A 32 20.59 3.41 -38.22
C SER A 32 20.60 4.84 -37.67
N ILE A 33 19.68 5.70 -38.12
CA ILE A 33 19.47 7.05 -37.57
C ILE A 33 19.00 6.97 -36.12
N MET A 34 18.03 6.10 -35.82
CA MET A 34 17.50 5.91 -34.47
C MET A 34 18.54 5.30 -33.53
N ASP A 35 19.34 4.34 -33.99
CA ASP A 35 20.41 3.75 -33.19
C ASP A 35 21.54 4.75 -32.93
N TYR A 36 21.87 5.61 -33.89
CA TYR A 36 22.81 6.72 -33.68
C TYR A 36 22.30 7.69 -32.61
N ILE A 37 21.03 8.10 -32.68
CA ILE A 37 20.42 8.98 -31.68
C ILE A 37 20.38 8.33 -30.29
N ARG A 38 20.01 7.04 -30.18
CA ARG A 38 20.00 6.32 -28.90
C ARG A 38 21.41 6.19 -28.31
N SER A 39 22.42 5.93 -29.15
CA SER A 39 23.81 5.82 -28.70
C SER A 39 24.34 7.14 -28.11
N LYS A 40 24.05 8.27 -28.77
CA LYS A 40 24.41 9.62 -28.28
C LYS A 40 23.59 10.03 -27.06
N GLY A 41 22.30 9.70 -27.01
CA GLY A 41 21.41 10.03 -25.89
C GLY A 41 21.73 9.27 -24.60
N ARG A 42 22.33 8.07 -24.68
CA ARG A 42 22.81 7.32 -23.51
C ARG A 42 24.15 7.87 -22.98
N ALA A 43 25.02 8.37 -23.86
CA ALA A 43 26.31 8.95 -23.47
C ALA A 43 26.20 10.32 -22.73
N SER A 44 25.05 11.00 -22.80
CA SER A 44 24.81 12.27 -22.09
C SER A 44 24.17 12.10 -20.71
N ILE A 45 23.81 10.87 -20.31
CA ILE A 45 23.23 10.58 -18.99
C ILE A 45 24.27 10.00 -18.03
N SER A 46 25.41 9.47 -18.52
CA SER A 46 26.46 8.88 -17.68
C SER A 46 27.61 9.83 -17.28
N SER A 47 27.49 11.14 -17.50
CA SER A 47 28.58 12.13 -17.31
C SER A 47 28.23 13.33 -16.41
N LYS A 48 27.29 13.17 -15.45
CA LYS A 48 27.08 14.12 -14.35
C LYS A 48 26.91 13.40 -13.01
N GLN A 49 28.00 12.82 -12.51
CA GLN A 49 28.32 12.67 -11.08
C GLN A 49 29.61 11.85 -10.95
N LYS A 50 30.74 12.53 -10.76
CA LYS A 50 31.95 12.10 -10.02
C LYS A 50 33.11 13.03 -10.36
N GLU A 51 33.12 14.20 -9.71
CA GLU A 51 34.36 14.88 -9.34
C GLU A 51 34.68 14.42 -7.92
N ASN A 52 35.71 13.59 -7.75
CA ASN A 52 36.85 13.89 -6.89
C ASN A 52 37.81 12.70 -6.75
N THR A 53 39.08 13.09 -6.67
CA THR A 53 40.25 12.38 -6.11
C THR A 53 40.90 11.23 -6.90
N SER A 54 42.03 11.64 -7.52
CA SER A 54 43.38 11.05 -7.42
C SER A 54 43.79 9.82 -8.24
N LYS A 55 44.63 10.15 -9.24
CA LYS A 55 45.99 9.63 -9.53
C LYS A 55 46.18 8.23 -10.14
N SER A 56 46.96 8.29 -11.22
CA SER A 56 47.96 7.36 -11.77
C SER A 56 47.56 6.47 -12.97
N ILE A 57 48.38 6.65 -14.01
CA ILE A 57 48.56 5.98 -15.32
C ILE A 57 49.83 5.07 -15.16
N PRO A 58 50.26 4.11 -16.05
CA PRO A 58 49.73 3.57 -17.31
C PRO A 58 49.78 2.02 -17.51
N ALA A 59 49.11 1.59 -18.59
CA ALA A 59 49.51 0.62 -19.62
C ALA A 59 49.95 -0.83 -19.30
N GLY A 60 49.40 -1.78 -20.07
CA GLY A 60 49.97 -3.11 -20.23
C GLY A 60 49.20 -3.97 -21.24
N LYS A 61 49.86 -4.28 -22.36
CA LYS A 61 49.43 -5.08 -23.52
C LYS A 61 49.08 -6.53 -23.15
N GLY A 62 48.25 -7.21 -23.96
CA GLY A 62 48.40 -8.68 -24.09
C GLY A 62 47.20 -9.50 -24.58
N ALA A 63 47.27 -9.89 -25.85
CA ALA A 63 46.94 -11.23 -26.38
C ALA A 63 45.49 -11.77 -26.40
N ARG A 64 45.03 -11.93 -27.65
CA ARG A 64 43.95 -12.79 -28.16
C ARG A 64 44.12 -14.28 -27.75
N LYS A 65 43.00 -14.96 -27.46
CA LYS A 65 42.61 -16.27 -28.05
C LYS A 65 41.15 -16.59 -27.68
N LYS A 66 40.27 -16.58 -28.70
CA LYS A 66 39.57 -17.76 -29.26
C LYS A 66 38.71 -18.53 -28.26
N LEU A 67 37.39 -18.34 -28.35
CA LEU A 67 36.41 -19.38 -28.10
C LEU A 67 35.37 -19.34 -29.23
N LYS A 68 35.09 -20.54 -29.72
CA LYS A 68 34.26 -20.90 -30.87
C LYS A 68 33.00 -21.54 -30.29
N ASP A 69 31.88 -21.28 -30.95
CA ASP A 69 30.65 -22.08 -30.97
C ASP A 69 30.01 -22.49 -29.63
N GLN A 70 28.88 -21.84 -29.29
CA GLN A 70 27.65 -22.59 -29.05
C GLN A 70 26.40 -21.71 -29.24
N LYS A 71 25.51 -22.24 -30.10
CA LYS A 71 24.19 -21.73 -30.44
C LYS A 71 23.35 -21.54 -29.17
N VAL A 72 22.89 -20.32 -28.92
CA VAL A 72 21.74 -20.09 -28.02
C VAL A 72 20.51 -20.40 -28.85
N GLN A 73 19.81 -21.48 -28.48
CA GLN A 73 18.43 -21.72 -28.89
C GLN A 73 17.60 -20.54 -28.40
N GLU A 74 17.04 -19.78 -29.33
CA GLU A 74 15.85 -18.97 -29.10
C GLU A 74 14.70 -19.95 -28.80
N ALA A 75 14.55 -20.30 -27.53
CA ALA A 75 13.28 -20.79 -27.02
C ALA A 75 12.44 -19.55 -26.68
N GLU A 76 11.41 -19.36 -27.48
CA GLU A 76 10.29 -18.47 -27.22
C GLU A 76 9.73 -18.77 -25.83
N ASN A 77 9.98 -17.90 -24.84
CA ASN A 77 9.26 -17.95 -23.57
C ASN A 77 7.95 -17.17 -23.72
N VAL A 78 6.94 -17.88 -24.21
CA VAL A 78 5.54 -17.46 -24.22
C VAL A 78 4.94 -17.84 -22.87
N ASP A 79 4.52 -16.81 -22.13
CA ASP A 79 3.50 -16.84 -21.07
C ASP A 79 3.84 -17.52 -19.72
N ASP A 80 4.70 -16.88 -18.92
CA ASP A 80 4.60 -16.99 -17.46
C ASP A 80 3.66 -15.90 -16.92
N LEU A 81 2.37 -16.15 -17.05
CA LEU A 81 1.34 -15.38 -16.34
C LEU A 81 1.46 -15.70 -14.84
N VAL A 82 2.35 -15.00 -14.13
CA VAL A 82 2.51 -15.16 -12.68
C VAL A 82 1.21 -14.75 -12.01
N LYS A 83 0.39 -15.74 -11.64
CA LYS A 83 -0.88 -15.54 -10.95
C LYS A 83 -0.59 -15.14 -9.51
N SER A 84 -1.01 -13.94 -9.11
CA SER A 84 -1.01 -13.54 -7.71
C SER A 84 -2.28 -14.05 -7.03
N PHE A 85 -2.18 -14.43 -5.77
CA PHE A 85 -3.29 -15.00 -5.00
C PHE A 85 -3.69 -14.08 -3.86
N VAL A 86 -5.00 -13.98 -3.63
CA VAL A 86 -5.56 -13.41 -2.40
C VAL A 86 -6.24 -14.54 -1.66
N GLU A 87 -5.77 -14.83 -0.45
CA GLU A 87 -6.36 -15.83 0.43
C GLU A 87 -7.25 -15.14 1.46
N VAL A 88 -8.54 -15.48 1.47
CA VAL A 88 -9.49 -14.93 2.42
C VAL A 88 -9.75 -15.95 3.53
N LEU A 89 -9.40 -15.59 4.75
CA LEU A 89 -9.68 -16.37 5.96
C LEU A 89 -11.02 -15.94 6.55
N LYS A 90 -11.95 -16.90 6.70
CA LYS A 90 -13.23 -16.68 7.41
C LYS A 90 -13.05 -16.86 8.91
N VAL A 91 -13.85 -16.14 9.69
CA VAL A 91 -13.79 -16.10 11.16
C VAL A 91 -14.63 -17.22 11.79
N ASP A 92 -14.93 -18.31 11.08
CA ASP A 92 -15.75 -19.38 11.64
C ASP A 92 -14.86 -20.30 12.49
N GLU A 93 -14.87 -20.04 13.80
CA GLU A 93 -14.28 -20.74 14.95
C GLU A 93 -13.42 -21.98 14.67
N VAL A 94 -12.08 -21.85 14.56
CA VAL A 94 -11.06 -22.71 15.21
C VAL A 94 -9.66 -22.01 15.28
N SER A 95 -9.00 -22.18 16.43
CA SER A 95 -7.57 -22.46 16.66
C SER A 95 -6.62 -21.36 17.17
N THR A 96 -5.81 -21.81 18.14
CA THR A 96 -5.52 -21.23 19.47
C THR A 96 -4.27 -20.34 19.56
N VAL A 97 -4.16 -19.20 18.87
CA VAL A 97 -2.92 -18.38 19.03
C VAL A 97 -3.07 -16.85 19.05
N ILE A 98 -4.10 -16.20 18.49
CA ILE A 98 -4.20 -14.71 18.45
C ILE A 98 -5.70 -14.33 18.40
N PRO A 99 -6.22 -13.29 19.12
CA PRO A 99 -7.64 -13.19 19.50
C PRO A 99 -8.60 -13.54 18.36
N GLU A 100 -9.17 -14.74 18.46
CA GLU A 100 -9.72 -15.53 17.35
C GLU A 100 -11.00 -14.96 16.72
N ASN A 101 -11.60 -13.95 17.33
CA ASN A 101 -12.83 -13.30 16.86
C ASN A 101 -12.73 -11.77 16.95
N PHE A 102 -11.73 -11.18 16.28
CA PHE A 102 -11.64 -9.72 16.20
C PHE A 102 -12.90 -9.15 15.54
N ARG A 103 -13.64 -8.34 16.30
CA ARG A 103 -14.87 -7.70 15.85
C ARG A 103 -14.84 -6.20 16.09
N VAL A 104 -15.69 -5.50 15.36
CA VAL A 104 -15.94 -4.07 15.53
C VAL A 104 -17.37 -3.91 16.02
N VAL A 105 -17.56 -3.25 17.15
CA VAL A 105 -18.88 -2.93 17.70
C VAL A 105 -19.22 -1.49 17.35
N VAL A 106 -20.39 -1.24 16.76
CA VAL A 106 -20.80 0.09 16.29
C VAL A 106 -21.93 0.62 17.15
N PHE A 107 -21.76 1.85 17.62
CA PHE A 107 -22.76 2.58 18.39
C PHE A 107 -23.63 3.48 17.49
N PRO A 108 -24.92 3.68 17.83
CA PRO A 108 -25.85 4.50 17.04
C PRO A 108 -25.36 5.93 16.80
N GLU A 109 -24.67 6.53 17.75
CA GLU A 109 -24.17 7.90 17.69
C GLU A 109 -23.15 8.08 16.56
N ALA A 110 -22.30 7.07 16.32
CA ALA A 110 -21.39 7.07 15.18
C ALA A 110 -22.14 7.06 13.86
N LEU A 111 -23.31 6.42 13.81
CA LEU A 111 -24.09 6.30 12.58
C LEU A 111 -24.70 7.63 12.14
N GLU A 112 -24.99 8.52 13.08
CA GLU A 112 -25.53 9.87 12.80
C GLU A 112 -24.48 10.77 12.12
N VAL A 113 -23.21 10.65 12.52
CA VAL A 113 -22.12 11.50 12.02
C VAL A 113 -21.45 10.89 10.79
N ARG A 114 -21.19 9.57 10.83
CA ARG A 114 -20.43 8.86 9.80
C ARG A 114 -20.92 7.40 9.70
N PRO A 115 -22.01 7.15 8.94
CA PRO A 115 -22.81 5.92 9.00
C PRO A 115 -22.14 4.61 8.58
N PHE A 116 -21.04 4.66 7.84
CA PHE A 116 -20.50 3.45 7.21
C PHE A 116 -19.11 3.14 7.73
N ILE A 117 -18.90 1.89 8.14
CA ILE A 117 -17.60 1.34 8.50
C ILE A 117 -17.45 -0.06 7.90
N VAL A 118 -16.29 -0.33 7.31
CA VAL A 118 -15.90 -1.62 6.74
C VAL A 118 -14.47 -1.89 7.15
N CYS A 119 -14.17 -3.11 7.58
CA CYS A 119 -12.86 -3.48 8.10
C CYS A 119 -12.37 -4.81 7.55
N CYS A 120 -11.04 -4.98 7.50
CA CYS A 120 -10.39 -6.27 7.31
C CYS A 120 -9.05 -6.30 8.06
N ILE A 121 -8.46 -7.48 8.20
CA ILE A 121 -7.11 -7.63 8.73
C ILE A 121 -6.22 -8.23 7.64
N LEU A 122 -5.10 -7.56 7.34
CA LEU A 122 -4.07 -8.09 6.46
C LEU A 122 -3.05 -8.85 7.32
N ARG A 123 -2.81 -10.12 7.01
CA ARG A 123 -1.97 -11.01 7.84
C ARG A 123 -0.62 -11.28 7.21
N GLY A 124 0.41 -11.32 8.06
CA GLY A 124 1.76 -11.75 7.68
C GLY A 124 2.46 -10.87 6.65
N LEU A 125 2.06 -9.61 6.47
CA LEU A 125 2.65 -8.70 5.51
C LEU A 125 4.17 -8.55 5.71
N ASP A 126 4.90 -8.58 4.60
CA ASP A 126 6.33 -8.30 4.57
C ASP A 126 6.61 -6.84 4.19
N LEU A 127 6.73 -5.97 5.19
CA LEU A 127 6.99 -4.53 5.02
C LEU A 127 8.45 -4.12 5.24
N ASP A 128 9.27 -5.01 5.79
CA ASP A 128 10.67 -4.79 6.12
C ASP A 128 11.56 -4.73 4.87
N VAL A 129 11.14 -5.41 3.80
CA VAL A 129 11.88 -5.46 2.54
C VAL A 129 11.78 -4.13 1.77
N ALA A 130 12.95 -3.59 1.40
CA ALA A 130 13.20 -2.55 0.39
C ALA A 130 12.03 -1.60 0.04
N ASP A 131 11.96 -0.44 0.69
CA ASP A 131 11.00 0.66 0.43
C ASP A 131 9.49 0.28 0.47
N LYS A 132 9.12 -0.98 0.76
CA LYS A 132 7.72 -1.43 0.78
C LYS A 132 6.87 -0.66 1.79
N PHE A 133 7.38 -0.42 2.99
CA PHE A 133 6.70 0.41 3.98
C PHE A 133 6.39 1.82 3.44
N LYS A 134 7.37 2.48 2.80
CA LYS A 134 7.17 3.81 2.20
C LYS A 134 6.17 3.75 1.03
N ASN A 135 6.23 2.70 0.22
CA ASN A 135 5.28 2.46 -0.86
C ASN A 135 3.87 2.23 -0.33
N PHE A 136 3.71 1.55 0.80
CA PHE A 136 2.43 1.32 1.47
C PHE A 136 1.78 2.64 1.91
N ILE A 137 2.54 3.50 2.60
CA ILE A 137 2.07 4.83 3.01
C ILE A 137 1.73 5.71 1.79
N THR A 138 2.53 5.62 0.73
CA THR A 138 2.29 6.35 -0.52
C THR A 138 1.02 5.87 -1.22
N LEU A 139 0.80 4.55 -1.25
CA LEU A 139 -0.41 3.93 -1.80
C LEU A 139 -1.65 4.42 -1.05
N GLN A 140 -1.62 4.41 0.28
CA GLN A 140 -2.71 4.91 1.12
C GLN A 140 -3.02 6.39 0.81
N THR A 141 -1.99 7.23 0.75
CA THR A 141 -2.13 8.66 0.46
C THR A 141 -2.74 8.87 -0.92
N ARG A 142 -2.29 8.09 -1.91
CA ARG A 142 -2.81 8.15 -3.28
C ARG A 142 -4.28 7.75 -3.36
N LEU A 143 -4.69 6.67 -2.67
CA LEU A 143 -6.09 6.25 -2.62
C LEU A 143 -6.98 7.26 -1.89
N HIS A 144 -6.45 7.95 -0.87
CA HIS A 144 -7.17 9.05 -0.21
C HIS A 144 -7.45 10.20 -1.18
N ASP A 145 -6.51 10.53 -2.06
CA ASP A 145 -6.66 11.60 -3.04
C ASP A 145 -7.51 11.20 -4.26
N GLU A 146 -7.40 9.96 -4.74
CA GLU A 146 -8.11 9.45 -5.91
C GLU A 146 -9.56 9.05 -5.58
N ILE A 147 -9.75 7.93 -4.88
CA ILE A 147 -11.07 7.28 -4.74
C ILE A 147 -11.83 7.71 -3.48
N CYS A 148 -11.13 8.16 -2.43
CA CYS A 148 -11.76 8.59 -1.19
C CYS A 148 -12.25 10.05 -1.23
N GLY A 149 -12.09 10.75 -2.36
CA GLY A 149 -12.49 12.15 -2.51
C GLY A 149 -11.81 13.08 -1.51
N LYS A 150 -10.50 12.91 -1.28
CA LYS A 150 -9.73 13.66 -0.27
C LYS A 150 -10.35 13.52 1.11
N ARG A 151 -10.60 12.28 1.52
CA ARG A 151 -11.23 11.89 2.79
C ARG A 151 -12.71 12.28 3.00
N THR A 152 -13.30 12.99 2.04
CA THR A 152 -14.70 13.44 2.11
C THR A 152 -15.68 12.27 2.00
N ILE A 153 -15.40 11.31 1.10
CA ILE A 153 -16.27 10.17 0.83
C ILE A 153 -16.02 9.05 1.83
N ALA A 154 -14.75 8.70 2.02
CA ALA A 154 -14.32 7.67 2.95
C ALA A 154 -12.91 7.99 3.50
N THR A 155 -12.48 7.32 4.56
CA THR A 155 -11.15 7.47 5.14
C THR A 155 -10.63 6.09 5.47
N ILE A 156 -9.49 5.74 4.87
CA ILE A 156 -8.74 4.52 5.17
C ILE A 156 -7.80 4.82 6.34
N ALA A 157 -7.83 4.01 7.38
CA ALA A 157 -6.85 4.03 8.45
C ALA A 157 -6.30 2.61 8.68
N THR A 158 -5.06 2.55 9.15
CA THR A 158 -4.33 1.30 9.39
C THR A 158 -3.69 1.32 10.75
N HIS A 159 -3.79 0.19 11.43
CA HIS A 159 -3.37 0.00 12.81
C HIS A 159 -2.55 -1.29 12.92
N ASP A 160 -1.44 -1.25 13.67
CA ASP A 160 -0.67 -2.45 13.96
C ASP A 160 -1.43 -3.34 14.94
N MET A 161 -1.73 -4.57 14.54
CA MET A 161 -2.43 -5.55 15.38
C MET A 161 -1.62 -5.94 16.61
N LYS A 162 -0.28 -5.99 16.50
CA LYS A 162 0.61 -6.29 17.64
C LYS A 162 0.52 -5.22 18.71
N ALA A 163 0.30 -3.97 18.31
CA ALA A 163 0.12 -2.85 19.23
C ALA A 163 -1.32 -2.75 19.73
N LEU A 164 -2.30 -3.15 18.91
CA LEU A 164 -3.70 -3.13 19.28
C LEU A 164 -4.01 -4.08 20.44
N GLN A 165 -3.57 -5.35 20.39
CA GLN A 165 -3.75 -6.34 21.48
C GLN A 165 -5.15 -6.33 22.13
N SER A 166 -6.19 -6.29 21.30
CA SER A 166 -7.59 -6.24 21.75
C SER A 166 -8.43 -7.25 20.99
N SER A 167 -9.44 -7.81 21.65
CA SER A 167 -10.40 -8.74 21.04
C SER A 167 -11.47 -8.02 20.22
N PHE A 168 -11.74 -6.75 20.52
CA PHE A 168 -12.66 -5.92 19.73
C PHE A 168 -12.29 -4.43 19.83
N VAL A 169 -12.84 -3.65 18.91
CA VAL A 169 -12.79 -2.19 18.91
C VAL A 169 -14.21 -1.64 18.80
N GLU A 170 -14.41 -0.48 19.38
CA GLU A 170 -15.71 0.20 19.41
C GLU A 170 -15.66 1.40 18.48
N TYR A 171 -16.67 1.53 17.62
CA TYR A 171 -16.88 2.68 16.76
C TYR A 171 -18.04 3.50 17.30
N ASP A 172 -17.72 4.65 17.88
CA ASP A 172 -18.65 5.51 18.61
C ASP A 172 -18.45 6.99 18.19
N ALA A 173 -19.39 7.87 18.54
CA ALA A 173 -19.24 9.31 18.39
C ALA A 173 -19.69 10.06 19.64
N GLN A 174 -18.80 10.89 20.15
CA GLN A 174 -19.06 11.71 21.33
C GLN A 174 -18.67 13.17 21.10
N PRO A 175 -19.17 14.10 21.94
CA PRO A 175 -18.71 15.48 21.88
C PRO A 175 -17.19 15.56 22.04
N PRO A 176 -16.49 16.38 21.24
CA PRO A 176 -15.02 16.39 21.20
C PRO A 176 -14.34 16.89 22.48
N THR A 177 -15.12 17.30 23.48
CA THR A 177 -14.69 17.68 24.83
C THR A 177 -14.52 16.50 25.79
N THR A 178 -15.10 15.34 25.45
CA THR A 178 -15.26 14.20 26.37
C THR A 178 -14.09 13.21 26.31
N PHE A 179 -13.47 13.03 25.14
CA PHE A 179 -12.44 12.02 24.93
C PHE A 179 -11.08 12.61 24.57
N LYS A 180 -10.04 11.81 24.81
CA LYS A 180 -8.64 12.12 24.52
C LYS A 180 -8.09 11.16 23.47
N ILE A 181 -7.15 11.65 22.68
CA ILE A 181 -6.40 10.88 21.70
C ILE A 181 -4.93 11.29 21.76
N GLN A 182 -4.02 10.34 21.54
CA GLN A 182 -2.61 10.61 21.27
C GLN A 182 -2.39 10.67 19.74
N PRO A 183 -2.37 11.86 19.11
CA PRO A 183 -2.32 11.94 17.65
C PRO A 183 -0.99 11.45 17.11
N LEU A 184 -1.01 10.88 15.91
CA LEU A 184 0.18 10.40 15.22
C LEU A 184 1.32 11.45 15.23
N GLY A 185 2.50 11.05 15.68
CA GLY A 185 3.68 11.92 15.75
C GLY A 185 3.69 12.91 16.92
N ARG A 186 2.75 12.80 17.87
CA ARG A 186 2.74 13.58 19.11
C ARG A 186 2.94 12.66 20.31
N LYS A 187 3.60 13.18 21.35
CA LYS A 187 4.02 12.40 22.54
C LYS A 187 3.02 12.41 23.70
N ALA A 188 1.97 13.24 23.62
CA ALA A 188 1.07 13.47 24.73
C ALA A 188 -0.39 13.40 24.29
N ASP A 189 -1.22 12.87 25.17
CA ASP A 189 -2.67 12.83 25.04
C ASP A 189 -3.23 14.24 25.02
N VAL A 190 -4.13 14.49 24.09
CA VAL A 190 -4.84 15.75 23.97
C VAL A 190 -6.32 15.51 23.82
N VAL A 191 -7.13 16.38 24.40
CA VAL A 191 -8.59 16.38 24.20
C VAL A 191 -8.87 16.69 22.72
N ALA A 192 -9.82 15.98 22.10
CA ALA A 192 -10.06 16.07 20.67
C ALA A 192 -10.38 17.50 20.20
N ILE A 193 -11.15 18.27 20.97
CA ILE A 193 -11.43 19.68 20.65
C ILE A 193 -10.17 20.55 20.67
N GLN A 194 -9.23 20.27 21.58
CA GLN A 194 -7.97 21.00 21.68
C GLN A 194 -7.06 20.66 20.49
N LEU A 195 -7.04 19.39 20.07
CA LEU A 195 -6.36 18.97 18.85
C LEU A 195 -6.91 19.72 17.64
N TYR A 196 -8.23 19.74 17.47
CA TYR A 196 -8.88 20.44 16.37
C TYR A 196 -8.52 21.93 16.34
N ARG A 197 -8.65 22.63 17.48
CA ARG A 197 -8.30 24.05 17.60
C ARG A 197 -6.82 24.33 17.28
N ARG A 198 -5.90 23.48 17.76
CA ARG A 198 -4.46 23.61 17.46
C ARG A 198 -4.21 23.46 15.96
N LEU A 199 -4.80 22.45 15.32
CA LEU A 199 -4.66 22.22 13.89
C LEU A 199 -5.26 23.37 13.06
N CYS A 200 -6.39 23.96 13.49
CA CYS A 200 -6.95 25.16 12.86
C CYS A 200 -6.00 26.36 12.95
N SER A 201 -5.42 26.60 14.13
CA SER A 201 -4.45 27.70 14.32
C SER A 201 -3.18 27.49 13.48
N GLU A 202 -2.63 26.27 13.45
CA GLU A 202 -1.50 25.91 12.58
C GLU A 202 -1.82 26.15 11.10
N ALA A 203 -3.04 25.78 10.66
CA ALA A 203 -3.50 25.99 9.30
C ALA A 203 -3.59 27.49 8.93
N GLU A 204 -4.08 28.33 9.84
CA GLU A 204 -4.15 29.78 9.66
C GLU A 204 -2.78 30.43 9.62
N ASN A 205 -1.87 30.05 10.52
CA ASN A 205 -0.50 30.56 10.55
C ASN A 205 0.22 30.23 9.24
N MET A 206 0.09 29.00 8.74
CA MET A 206 0.66 28.63 7.45
C MET A 206 0.08 29.41 6.27
N ARG A 207 -1.22 29.74 6.29
CA ARG A 207 -1.84 30.60 5.26
C ARG A 207 -1.26 32.02 5.30
N LYS A 208 -1.06 32.57 6.51
CA LYS A 208 -0.45 33.90 6.72
C LYS A 208 1.01 33.91 6.26
N ASP A 209 1.81 32.94 6.68
CA ASP A 209 3.25 32.87 6.37
C ASP A 209 3.52 32.65 4.89
N LYS A 210 2.79 31.72 4.25
CA LYS A 210 3.01 31.36 2.84
C LYS A 210 2.25 32.25 1.85
N LYS A 211 1.40 33.17 2.33
CA LYS A 211 0.47 34.00 1.52
C LYS A 211 -0.31 33.18 0.48
N ARG A 212 -0.66 31.94 0.83
CA ARG A 212 -1.39 31.01 -0.04
C ARG A 212 -2.67 30.58 0.66
N ASN A 213 -3.78 30.57 -0.08
CA ASN A 213 -5.08 30.16 0.46
C ASN A 213 -5.18 28.64 0.68
N GLN A 214 -4.36 27.85 -0.02
CA GLN A 214 -4.36 26.39 0.08
C GLN A 214 -3.55 25.91 1.29
N VAL A 215 -4.21 25.11 2.13
CA VAL A 215 -3.56 24.42 3.26
C VAL A 215 -3.08 23.04 2.81
N SER A 216 -1.94 22.60 3.32
CA SER A 216 -1.31 21.31 2.98
C SER A 216 -1.51 20.26 4.08
N GLY A 217 -1.41 18.98 3.70
CA GLY A 217 -1.46 17.86 4.66
C GLY A 217 -2.82 17.69 5.33
N ILE A 218 -2.79 17.37 6.63
CA ILE A 218 -3.98 17.06 7.44
C ILE A 218 -4.95 18.23 7.55
N HIS A 219 -4.45 19.46 7.47
CA HIS A 219 -5.27 20.66 7.66
C HIS A 219 -6.30 20.88 6.54
N LYS A 220 -6.17 20.19 5.40
CA LYS A 220 -7.17 20.17 4.33
C LYS A 220 -8.50 19.56 4.79
N TYR A 221 -8.46 18.67 5.77
CA TYR A 221 -9.61 17.88 6.20
C TYR A 221 -10.34 18.51 7.40
N LEU A 222 -9.82 19.61 7.96
CA LEU A 222 -10.44 20.28 9.12
C LEU A 222 -11.83 20.84 8.82
N SER A 223 -12.12 21.19 7.56
CA SER A 223 -13.45 21.64 7.17
C SER A 223 -14.51 20.53 7.23
N LEU A 224 -14.10 19.26 7.19
CA LEU A 224 -15.03 18.12 7.26
C LEU A 224 -15.60 17.91 8.67
N LEU A 225 -14.89 18.40 9.70
CA LEU A 225 -15.31 18.33 11.09
C LEU A 225 -15.91 19.66 11.58
N LYS A 226 -15.96 20.68 10.71
CA LYS A 226 -16.48 21.98 11.08
C LYS A 226 -17.98 21.86 11.37
N ASP A 227 -18.42 22.48 12.46
CA ASP A 227 -19.83 22.56 12.86
C ASP A 227 -20.46 21.20 13.24
N GLN A 228 -19.65 20.16 13.47
CA GLN A 228 -20.12 18.87 13.98
C GLN A 228 -20.15 18.87 15.52
N GLU A 229 -21.29 18.49 16.11
CA GLU A 229 -21.45 18.44 17.58
C GLU A 229 -20.72 17.22 18.19
N ARG A 230 -20.65 16.11 17.46
CA ARG A 230 -20.00 14.86 17.87
C ARG A 230 -18.97 14.45 16.83
N TYR A 231 -17.85 13.90 17.29
CA TYR A 231 -16.80 13.36 16.42
C TYR A 231 -16.80 11.85 16.53
N ALA A 232 -16.83 11.17 15.38
CA ALA A 232 -16.69 9.72 15.32
C ALA A 232 -15.24 9.31 15.60
N TYR A 233 -15.06 8.27 16.40
CA TYR A 233 -13.77 7.74 16.77
C TYR A 233 -13.82 6.22 16.87
N LEU A 234 -12.67 5.56 16.75
CA LEU A 234 -12.51 4.17 17.15
C LEU A 234 -11.73 4.10 18.45
N ARG A 235 -12.24 3.28 19.38
CA ARG A 235 -11.65 3.05 20.68
C ARG A 235 -11.31 1.58 20.86
N ARG A 236 -10.16 1.32 21.44
CA ARG A 236 -9.75 -0.01 21.85
C ARG A 236 -10.40 -0.33 23.20
N SER A 237 -11.10 -1.46 23.27
CA SER A 237 -11.79 -1.91 24.49
C SER A 237 -10.87 -2.17 25.69
N ARG A 238 -9.63 -2.63 25.46
CA ARG A 238 -8.70 -3.02 26.55
C ARG A 238 -8.43 -1.90 27.56
N ASP A 239 -8.31 -0.66 27.10
CA ASP A 239 -7.81 0.47 27.88
C ASP A 239 -8.49 1.80 27.56
N ASP A 240 -9.64 1.74 26.87
CA ASP A 240 -10.38 2.90 26.39
C ASP A 240 -9.56 3.90 25.54
N CYS A 241 -8.43 3.45 24.98
CA CYS A 241 -7.58 4.31 24.15
C CYS A 241 -8.22 4.53 22.78
N VAL A 242 -8.37 5.80 22.38
CA VAL A 242 -8.82 6.16 21.04
C VAL A 242 -7.70 5.89 20.03
N ILE A 243 -7.95 4.96 19.11
CA ILE A 243 -6.98 4.49 18.11
C ILE A 243 -7.11 5.26 16.78
N SER A 244 -8.27 5.84 16.50
CA SER A 244 -8.56 6.55 15.25
C SER A 244 -9.58 7.66 15.48
N LEU A 245 -9.40 8.79 14.81
CA LEU A 245 -10.34 9.91 14.76
C LEU A 245 -10.62 10.27 13.29
N PRO A 246 -11.47 9.51 12.59
CA PRO A 246 -11.81 9.81 11.19
C PRO A 246 -12.58 11.14 11.05
N PRO A 247 -12.37 11.92 9.97
CA PRO A 247 -11.41 11.72 8.88
C PRO A 247 -10.00 12.31 9.15
N LEU A 248 -9.70 12.67 10.39
CA LEU A 248 -8.58 13.53 10.74
C LEU A 248 -7.26 12.76 10.89
N THR A 249 -7.13 11.89 11.90
CA THR A 249 -5.85 11.29 12.26
C THR A 249 -5.99 9.95 12.96
N ASN A 250 -4.92 9.16 12.93
CA ASN A 250 -4.79 7.92 13.70
C ASN A 250 -4.02 8.21 15.00
N CYS A 251 -4.07 7.26 15.92
CA CYS A 251 -3.32 7.30 17.16
C CYS A 251 -1.88 6.83 16.96
N ASP A 252 -0.95 7.43 17.71
CA ASP A 252 0.46 7.01 17.71
C ASP A 252 0.64 5.61 18.34
N ALA A 253 -0.19 5.24 19.31
CA ALA A 253 -0.11 3.95 20.01
C ALA A 253 -0.32 2.74 19.09
N THR A 254 -1.08 2.88 18.00
CA THR A 254 -1.34 1.81 17.03
C THR A 254 -0.65 2.04 15.68
N LYS A 255 0.37 2.92 15.66
CA LYS A 255 1.08 3.27 14.45
C LYS A 255 1.77 2.05 13.84
N ILE A 256 1.62 1.88 12.53
CA ILE A 256 2.34 0.88 11.76
C ILE A 256 3.81 1.27 11.56
N SER A 257 4.69 0.27 11.57
CA SER A 257 6.12 0.37 11.28
C SER A 257 6.52 -0.62 10.18
N ALA A 258 7.80 -0.62 9.79
CA ALA A 258 8.32 -1.63 8.85
C ALA A 258 8.29 -3.06 9.43
N GLU A 259 8.25 -3.19 10.76
CA GLU A 259 8.20 -4.48 11.48
C GLU A 259 6.77 -5.00 11.69
N SER A 260 5.76 -4.18 11.36
CA SER A 260 4.36 -4.57 11.45
C SER A 260 4.04 -5.65 10.43
N THR A 261 3.58 -6.80 10.91
CA THR A 261 3.22 -7.96 10.09
C THR A 261 1.72 -8.08 9.89
N ASP A 262 0.95 -7.79 10.94
CA ASP A 262 -0.51 -7.90 10.91
C ASP A 262 -1.10 -6.50 11.05
N ILE A 263 -1.91 -6.10 10.08
CA ILE A 263 -2.44 -4.74 9.98
C ILE A 263 -3.96 -4.79 9.96
N PHE A 264 -4.59 -4.16 10.96
CA PHE A 264 -6.01 -3.88 10.93
C PHE A 264 -6.25 -2.67 10.03
N VAL A 265 -7.14 -2.84 9.06
CA VAL A 265 -7.54 -1.81 8.11
C VAL A 265 -9.00 -1.46 8.37
N GLU A 266 -9.27 -0.18 8.55
CA GLU A 266 -10.62 0.37 8.63
C GLU A 266 -10.88 1.35 7.50
N VAL A 267 -12.09 1.32 6.96
CA VAL A 267 -12.61 2.29 6.01
C VAL A 267 -13.92 2.82 6.56
N THR A 268 -13.90 4.08 7.00
CA THR A 268 -15.10 4.78 7.46
C THR A 268 -15.58 5.76 6.39
N GLY A 269 -16.87 5.94 6.20
CA GLY A 269 -17.42 6.81 5.16
C GLY A 269 -18.77 7.43 5.49
N THR A 270 -19.11 8.49 4.75
CA THR A 270 -20.37 9.23 4.89
C THR A 270 -21.35 8.96 3.75
N LYS A 271 -20.85 8.51 2.59
CA LYS A 271 -21.66 8.45 1.36
C LYS A 271 -22.43 7.14 1.19
N SER A 272 -21.74 6.01 1.18
CA SER A 272 -22.39 4.70 1.04
C SER A 272 -21.50 3.56 1.54
N LEU A 273 -22.13 2.48 2.01
CA LEU A 273 -21.44 1.25 2.38
C LEU A 273 -20.70 0.63 1.18
N ARG A 274 -21.32 0.66 0.00
CA ARG A 274 -20.75 0.15 -1.25
C ARG A 274 -19.44 0.84 -1.59
N SER A 275 -19.39 2.17 -1.51
CA SER A 275 -18.16 2.93 -1.75
C SER A 275 -17.05 2.53 -0.77
N CYS A 276 -17.37 2.25 0.49
CA CYS A 276 -16.36 1.82 1.47
C CYS A 276 -15.79 0.43 1.11
N LYS A 277 -16.64 -0.51 0.67
CA LYS A 277 -16.21 -1.83 0.19
C LYS A 277 -15.36 -1.75 -1.07
N GLU A 278 -15.79 -0.96 -2.06
CA GLU A 278 -15.04 -0.75 -3.32
C GLU A 278 -13.66 -0.14 -3.05
N ILE A 279 -13.55 0.77 -2.09
CA ILE A 279 -12.28 1.37 -1.69
C ILE A 279 -11.33 0.33 -1.06
N LEU A 280 -11.88 -0.57 -0.24
CA LEU A 280 -11.10 -1.62 0.40
C LEU A 280 -10.69 -2.72 -0.60
N ASP A 281 -11.56 -3.04 -1.56
CA ASP A 281 -11.25 -3.93 -2.69
C ASP A 281 -10.11 -3.35 -3.54
N GLU A 282 -10.17 -2.06 -3.88
CA GLU A 282 -9.12 -1.39 -4.65
C GLU A 282 -7.81 -1.29 -3.86
N LEU A 283 -7.86 -1.08 -2.54
CA LEU A 283 -6.67 -1.14 -1.68
C LEU A 283 -5.99 -2.51 -1.79
N ILE A 284 -6.74 -3.59 -1.57
CA ILE A 284 -6.22 -4.96 -1.63
C ILE A 284 -5.69 -5.28 -3.03
N LYS A 285 -6.41 -4.90 -4.08
CA LYS A 285 -5.97 -5.07 -5.47
C LYS A 285 -4.63 -4.39 -5.73
N ARG A 286 -4.52 -3.10 -5.39
CA ARG A 286 -3.27 -2.35 -5.57
C ARG A 286 -2.14 -2.94 -4.73
N MET A 287 -2.43 -3.41 -3.52
CA MET A 287 -1.43 -4.09 -2.70
C MET A 287 -0.85 -5.31 -3.41
N VAL A 288 -1.69 -6.14 -4.02
CA VAL A 288 -1.22 -7.29 -4.80
C VAL A 288 -0.41 -6.85 -6.02
N GLU A 289 -0.89 -5.85 -6.77
CA GLU A 289 -0.19 -5.31 -7.95
C GLU A 289 1.20 -4.71 -7.61
N PHE A 290 1.33 -4.07 -6.45
CA PHE A 290 2.59 -3.51 -5.96
C PHE A 290 3.48 -4.54 -5.24
N GLY A 291 3.07 -5.81 -5.18
CA GLY A 291 3.89 -6.89 -4.62
C GLY A 291 3.92 -6.96 -3.09
N PHE A 292 2.84 -6.54 -2.44
CA PHE A 292 2.61 -6.78 -1.02
C PHE A 292 2.07 -8.20 -0.85
N TYR A 293 2.91 -9.06 -0.26
CA TYR A 293 2.61 -10.46 -0.03
C TYR A 293 2.83 -10.81 1.44
N SER A 294 2.16 -11.87 1.87
CA SER A 294 2.26 -12.43 3.20
C SER A 294 3.43 -13.42 3.26
N LYS A 295 4.24 -13.36 4.31
CA LYS A 295 5.18 -14.45 4.64
C LYS A 295 4.36 -15.69 4.96
N ARG A 296 4.73 -16.82 4.38
CA ARG A 296 4.07 -18.11 4.65
C ARG A 296 4.23 -18.40 6.15
N ILE A 297 3.12 -18.50 6.87
CA ILE A 297 3.12 -18.97 8.24
C ILE A 297 3.47 -20.45 8.16
N LYS A 298 4.69 -20.85 8.52
CA LYS A 298 5.02 -22.26 8.71
C LYS A 298 4.19 -22.77 9.89
N SER A 299 3.08 -23.42 9.61
CA SER A 299 2.27 -24.09 10.63
C SER A 299 3.14 -25.13 11.33
N LYS A 300 3.25 -25.03 12.66
CA LYS A 300 4.08 -25.92 13.51
C LYS A 300 3.62 -27.40 13.54
N LYS A 301 2.65 -27.81 12.71
CA LYS A 301 2.08 -29.17 12.72
C LYS A 301 2.81 -30.19 11.83
N ASP A 302 3.72 -29.77 10.96
CA ASP A 302 4.45 -30.70 10.07
C ASP A 302 5.86 -31.04 10.59
N LYS A 303 6.07 -31.09 11.91
CA LYS A 303 7.39 -31.40 12.50
C LYS A 303 7.57 -32.81 13.03
N ASP A 304 6.55 -33.66 12.94
CA ASP A 304 6.62 -35.00 13.52
C ASP A 304 6.49 -36.11 12.45
N PHE A 305 7.30 -36.09 11.38
CA PHE A 305 7.70 -37.34 10.70
C PHE A 305 8.87 -37.14 9.70
N TYR A 306 9.93 -37.94 9.90
CA TYR A 306 11.21 -38.09 9.16
C TYR A 306 12.34 -37.08 9.39
N ASP A 307 13.21 -37.48 10.32
CA ASP A 307 14.62 -37.88 10.17
C ASP A 307 15.63 -37.09 9.31
N ASP A 308 16.82 -37.05 9.88
CA ASP A 308 18.08 -36.44 9.53
C ASP A 308 18.62 -36.87 8.16
N SER A 309 18.65 -35.96 7.18
CA SER A 309 19.72 -35.89 6.18
C SER A 309 19.63 -34.60 5.39
N SER A 310 20.78 -33.96 5.27
CA SER A 310 21.12 -32.86 4.37
C SER A 310 20.36 -32.87 3.04
N ASP A 311 19.60 -31.80 2.79
CA ASP A 311 19.53 -31.17 1.47
C ASP A 311 19.07 -29.71 1.66
N GLU A 312 19.93 -28.79 1.25
CA GLU A 312 19.57 -27.38 1.01
C GLU A 312 18.66 -27.35 -0.24
N GLU A 313 17.40 -27.74 -0.08
CA GLU A 313 16.43 -27.58 -1.16
C GLU A 313 16.04 -26.09 -1.28
N GLN A 314 16.37 -25.52 -2.43
CA GLN A 314 15.93 -24.22 -2.92
C GLN A 314 14.40 -24.07 -2.78
N ASP A 315 13.97 -23.21 -1.86
CA ASP A 315 12.58 -22.77 -1.69
C ASP A 315 12.21 -21.77 -2.82
N ASP A 316 12.24 -22.24 -4.07
CA ASP A 316 12.13 -21.42 -5.30
C ASP A 316 10.68 -21.26 -5.83
N ASP A 317 9.65 -21.55 -5.03
CA ASP A 317 8.25 -21.22 -5.38
C ASP A 317 7.56 -20.42 -4.27
N ALA A 318 8.06 -19.19 -4.07
CA ALA A 318 7.42 -18.18 -3.24
C ALA A 318 6.08 -17.74 -3.87
N THR A 319 5.01 -18.51 -3.61
CA THR A 319 3.67 -18.16 -4.08
C THR A 319 3.32 -16.73 -3.62
N LYS A 320 3.08 -15.84 -4.59
CA LYS A 320 2.71 -14.43 -4.43
C LYS A 320 1.32 -14.29 -3.81
N THR A 321 1.23 -14.54 -2.51
CA THR A 321 -0.03 -14.68 -1.80
C THR A 321 -0.22 -13.58 -0.77
N LEU A 322 -1.37 -12.89 -0.78
CA LEU A 322 -1.78 -11.94 0.24
C LEU A 322 -2.92 -12.53 1.07
N VAL A 323 -2.74 -12.63 2.38
CA VAL A 323 -3.74 -13.17 3.30
C VAL A 323 -4.57 -12.05 3.90
N VAL A 324 -5.89 -12.12 3.68
CA VAL A 324 -6.89 -11.16 4.18
C VAL A 324 -7.85 -11.92 5.11
N GLN A 325 -7.85 -11.57 6.38
CA GLN A 325 -8.82 -12.04 7.35
C GLN A 325 -10.06 -11.17 7.33
N GLN A 326 -11.21 -11.85 7.30
CA GLN A 326 -12.53 -11.25 7.40
C GLN A 326 -12.74 -10.64 8.78
N VAL A 327 -13.45 -9.51 8.86
CA VAL A 327 -13.85 -8.87 10.12
C VAL A 327 -15.36 -8.69 10.14
N ARG A 328 -15.97 -8.96 11.29
CA ARG A 328 -17.39 -8.74 11.54
C ARG A 328 -17.58 -7.39 12.23
N VAL A 329 -18.50 -6.60 11.68
CA VAL A 329 -19.00 -5.36 12.27
C VAL A 329 -20.38 -5.64 12.82
N GLU A 330 -20.53 -5.53 14.12
CA GLU A 330 -21.75 -5.78 14.89
C GLU A 330 -22.27 -4.47 15.46
N ASP A 331 -23.55 -4.39 15.78
CA ASP A 331 -24.07 -3.29 16.61
C ASP A 331 -23.87 -3.57 18.11
N ASP A 332 -24.26 -2.59 18.92
CA ASP A 332 -24.24 -2.66 20.39
C ASP A 332 -25.11 -3.80 20.96
N GLN A 333 -26.02 -4.35 20.15
CA GLN A 333 -26.88 -5.49 20.49
C GLN A 333 -26.33 -6.84 19.96
N GLY A 334 -25.16 -6.85 19.30
CA GLY A 334 -24.53 -8.05 18.75
C GLY A 334 -25.08 -8.52 17.40
N SER A 335 -25.94 -7.74 16.75
CA SER A 335 -26.42 -8.05 15.40
C SER A 335 -25.41 -7.63 14.34
N VAL A 336 -25.08 -8.57 13.44
CA VAL A 336 -24.09 -8.33 12.38
C VAL A 336 -24.64 -7.35 11.35
N ARG A 337 -23.95 -6.21 11.20
CA ARG A 337 -24.27 -5.18 10.20
C ARG A 337 -23.50 -5.36 8.91
N VAL A 338 -22.20 -5.61 9.02
CA VAL A 338 -21.30 -5.71 7.87
C VAL A 338 -20.30 -6.81 8.13
N VAL A 339 -20.08 -7.65 7.12
CA VAL A 339 -18.97 -8.60 7.10
C VAL A 339 -18.17 -8.32 5.85
N TYR A 340 -16.86 -8.18 5.99
CA TYR A 340 -15.96 -7.96 4.88
C TYR A 340 -14.62 -8.67 5.09
N PRO A 341 -14.04 -9.32 4.07
CA PRO A 341 -14.61 -9.54 2.73
C PRO A 341 -15.74 -10.58 2.74
N ALA A 342 -16.88 -10.29 2.11
CA ALA A 342 -17.95 -11.27 1.88
C ALA A 342 -17.78 -12.03 0.56
N LYS A 343 -18.69 -12.96 0.24
CA LYS A 343 -18.67 -13.73 -1.03
C LYS A 343 -18.77 -12.84 -2.29
N THR A 344 -19.45 -11.70 -2.16
CA THR A 344 -19.67 -10.72 -3.24
C THR A 344 -18.56 -9.68 -3.34
N ASP A 345 -17.65 -9.63 -2.36
CA ASP A 345 -16.58 -8.65 -2.28
C ASP A 345 -15.27 -9.25 -2.82
N LEU A 346 -14.32 -8.42 -3.23
CA LEU A 346 -13.13 -8.86 -3.96
C LEU A 346 -13.54 -9.66 -5.21
N ILE A 347 -14.13 -8.99 -6.19
CA ILE A 347 -14.37 -9.58 -7.52
C ILE A 347 -13.54 -8.76 -8.50
N PHE A 348 -12.42 -9.31 -8.94
CA PHE A 348 -11.52 -8.66 -9.88
C PHE A 348 -11.75 -9.22 -11.29
N ASP A 349 -11.95 -8.35 -12.27
CA ASP A 349 -12.11 -8.74 -13.69
C ASP A 349 -10.78 -9.20 -14.34
N THR A 350 -9.67 -9.11 -13.61
CA THR A 350 -8.33 -9.45 -14.12
C THR A 350 -8.03 -10.94 -13.94
N LYS A 351 -7.60 -11.60 -15.01
CA LYS A 351 -7.16 -13.02 -14.99
C LYS A 351 -5.91 -13.28 -14.13
N GLU A 352 -5.27 -12.21 -13.68
CA GLU A 352 -3.98 -12.21 -12.97
C GLU A 352 -4.14 -12.42 -11.45
N ILE A 353 -5.29 -12.07 -10.86
CA ILE A 353 -5.54 -12.21 -9.42
C ILE A 353 -6.56 -13.32 -9.17
N LYS A 354 -6.14 -14.36 -8.46
CA LYS A 354 -7.01 -15.47 -8.06
C LYS A 354 -7.36 -15.37 -6.58
N ILE A 355 -8.63 -15.56 -6.25
CA ILE A 355 -9.11 -15.46 -4.88
C ILE A 355 -9.44 -16.86 -4.37
N LYS A 356 -8.79 -17.26 -3.29
CA LYS A 356 -9.09 -18.51 -2.57
C LYS A 356 -9.78 -18.13 -1.27
N ARG A 357 -11.02 -18.60 -1.09
CA ARG A 357 -11.77 -18.38 0.16
C ARG A 357 -11.79 -19.69 0.94
N TYR A 358 -11.19 -19.71 2.11
CA TYR A 358 -11.22 -20.89 2.98
C TYR A 358 -12.37 -20.74 3.99
N SER A 359 -13.24 -21.74 4.04
CA SER A 359 -14.01 -22.07 5.24
C SER A 359 -13.39 -23.36 5.75
N GLU A 360 -13.03 -23.44 7.03
CA GLU A 360 -12.54 -24.69 7.61
C GLU A 360 -13.66 -25.74 7.59
N ASN A 361 -13.72 -26.49 6.50
CA ASN A 361 -14.12 -27.90 6.52
C ASN A 361 -12.91 -28.80 6.20
N LEU A 362 -11.68 -28.27 6.28
CA LEU A 362 -10.44 -29.06 6.23
C LEU A 362 -10.05 -29.52 7.65
N CYS A 363 -10.91 -30.33 8.24
CA CYS A 363 -10.56 -31.29 9.28
C CYS A 363 -11.61 -32.40 9.29
N LYS A 364 -11.48 -33.32 8.35
CA LYS A 364 -11.81 -34.73 8.56
C LYS A 364 -10.70 -35.57 7.98
#